data_AF-A0A3D2NNC3-F1
#
_entry.id   AF-A0A3D2NNC3-F1
#
_cell.length_a   1.000
_cell.length_b   1.000
_cell.length_c   1.000
_cell.angle_alpha   90.00
_cell.angle_beta   90.00
_cell.angle_gamma   90.00
#
_symmetry.space_group_name_H-M   'P 1'
#
loop_
_entity.id
_entity.type
_entity.pdbx_description
1 polymer ?
#
loop_
_entity_poly.entity_id
_entity_poly.type
_entity_poly.pdbx_seq_one_letter_code
_entity_poly.pdbx_strand_id
1 'polypeptide(L)'
;MSAPARVTPSVAETTSKTPRGTLYRGNEGMWSWVLHRITGVAIFFFLLVHVLDTALIRVAPDAYDAVIGTYKNPIMGIGEVALVGAIVYHAFNGLRIIAVDLWPWATRHQRQLWWGVLAVWAVTLIGFSARHLPNVFSHMGGGH
;
A
#
# COMPACT_ATOMS: atom_id res chain seq x y z
N MET A 1 -15.78 42.64 26.65
CA MET A 1 -15.16 41.75 27.66
C MET A 1 -14.01 41.02 26.97
N SER A 2 -12.76 41.42 27.22
CA SER A 2 -11.58 40.78 26.61
C SER A 2 -11.27 39.48 27.33
N ALA A 3 -11.04 38.40 26.59
CA ALA A 3 -10.66 37.09 27.15
C ALA A 3 -9.29 37.19 27.85
N PRO A 4 -9.11 36.55 29.03
CA PRO A 4 -7.82 36.54 29.70
C PRO A 4 -6.78 35.79 28.85
N ALA A 5 -5.57 36.35 28.77
CA ALA A 5 -4.47 35.75 28.04
C ALA A 5 -4.12 34.38 28.64
N ARG A 6 -4.02 33.35 27.78
CA ARG A 6 -3.57 32.01 28.16
C ARG A 6 -2.14 32.10 28.66
N VAL A 7 -1.92 31.83 29.94
CA VAL A 7 -0.58 31.73 30.54
C VAL A 7 0.05 30.44 30.01
N THR A 8 0.99 30.56 29.07
CA THR A 8 1.86 29.44 28.70
C THR A 8 2.93 29.28 29.78
N PRO A 9 3.03 28.11 30.43
CA PRO A 9 4.07 27.87 31.42
C PRO A 9 5.47 28.02 30.79
N SER A 10 6.41 28.55 31.57
CA SER A 10 7.79 28.76 31.16
C SER A 10 8.49 27.41 30.99
N VAL A 11 9.34 27.29 29.96
CA VAL A 11 10.11 26.07 29.64
C VAL A 11 10.89 25.53 30.85
N ALA A 12 11.26 26.41 31.78
CA ALA A 12 11.97 26.09 33.02
C ALA A 12 11.17 25.24 34.02
N GLU A 13 9.85 25.13 33.87
CA GLU A 13 8.97 24.41 34.81
C GLU A 13 8.83 22.91 34.48
N THR A 14 9.46 22.44 33.39
CA THR A 14 9.42 21.02 32.98
C THR A 14 10.64 20.26 33.53
N THR A 15 10.46 19.56 34.66
CA THR A 15 11.53 18.83 35.37
C THR A 15 11.85 17.44 34.82
N SER A 16 11.41 17.07 33.61
CA SER A 16 11.64 15.73 33.07
C SER A 16 12.98 15.64 32.30
N LYS A 17 13.98 14.99 32.89
CA LYS A 17 15.29 14.71 32.27
C LYS A 17 15.30 13.53 31.28
N THR A 18 14.19 12.83 31.08
CA THR A 18 14.08 11.75 30.10
C THR A 18 13.55 12.32 28.80
N PRO A 19 14.27 12.22 27.66
CA PRO A 19 13.66 12.44 26.37
C PRO A 19 12.56 11.38 26.23
N ARG A 20 11.31 11.77 26.50
CA ARG A 20 10.18 10.89 26.18
C ARG A 20 10.16 10.86 24.66
N GLY A 21 10.70 9.79 24.07
CA GLY A 21 10.42 9.48 22.68
C GLY A 21 8.91 9.40 22.56
N THR A 22 8.28 10.45 22.04
CA THR A 22 6.84 10.51 21.81
C THR A 22 6.54 9.70 20.56
N LEU A 23 6.86 8.40 20.57
CA LEU A 23 6.52 7.53 19.45
C LEU A 23 4.99 7.45 19.41
N TYR A 24 4.42 8.23 18.50
CA TYR A 24 2.98 8.31 18.30
C TYR A 24 2.46 6.90 18.02
N ARG A 25 1.48 6.44 18.81
CA ARG A 25 1.00 5.05 18.79
C ARG A 25 0.30 4.66 17.49
N GLY A 26 0.07 5.61 16.58
CA GLY A 26 -0.49 5.37 15.25
C GLY A 26 -1.98 5.07 15.29
N ASN A 27 -2.82 6.09 15.03
CA ASN A 27 -4.24 5.85 14.80
C ASN A 27 -4.47 5.29 13.38
N GLU A 28 -5.66 4.76 13.11
CA GLU A 28 -6.04 4.14 11.82
C GLU A 28 -5.77 5.08 10.63
N GLY A 29 -5.99 6.38 10.80
CA GLY A 29 -5.69 7.39 9.78
C GLY A 29 -4.21 7.49 9.44
N MET A 30 -3.30 7.35 10.42
CA MET A 30 -1.85 7.36 10.16
C MET A 30 -1.45 6.12 9.37
N TRP A 31 -1.91 4.93 9.79
CA TRP A 31 -1.59 3.69 9.08
C TRP A 31 -2.17 3.67 7.67
N SER A 32 -3.40 4.16 7.48
CA SER A 32 -4.01 4.33 6.16
C SER A 32 -3.11 5.16 5.24
N TRP A 33 -2.61 6.30 5.74
CA TRP A 33 -1.70 7.19 5.01
C TRP A 33 -0.34 6.56 4.72
N VAL A 34 0.30 5.91 5.71
CA VAL A 34 1.61 5.25 5.55
C VAL A 34 1.51 4.19 4.45
N LEU A 35 0.52 3.29 4.55
CA LEU A 35 0.33 2.22 3.58
C LEU A 35 0.02 2.77 2.19
N HIS A 36 -0.77 3.84 2.07
CA HIS A 36 -1.09 4.43 0.78
C HIS A 36 0.14 5.00 0.07
N ARG A 37 1.04 5.63 0.84
CA ARG A 37 2.30 6.15 0.30
C ARG A 37 3.26 5.04 -0.10
N ILE A 38 3.46 4.06 0.77
CA ILE A 38 4.37 2.93 0.49
C ILE A 38 3.91 2.21 -0.78
N THR A 39 2.62 1.88 -0.87
CA THR A 39 2.05 1.23 -2.06
C THR A 39 2.17 2.10 -3.31
N GLY A 40 1.91 3.40 -3.22
CA GLY A 40 2.06 4.32 -4.36
C GLY A 40 3.49 4.41 -4.89
N VAL A 41 4.47 4.52 -3.98
CA VAL A 41 5.90 4.55 -4.35
C VAL A 41 6.34 3.20 -4.95
N ALA A 42 5.91 2.08 -4.36
CA ALA A 42 6.21 0.75 -4.90
C ALA A 42 5.63 0.56 -6.31
N ILE A 43 4.38 0.97 -6.53
CA ILE A 43 3.72 0.92 -7.85
C ILE A 43 4.45 1.81 -8.86
N PHE A 44 4.88 3.01 -8.45
CA PHE A 44 5.62 3.91 -9.34
C PHE A 44 6.92 3.26 -9.86
N PHE A 45 7.74 2.68 -8.97
CA PHE A 45 8.97 2.00 -9.39
C PHE A 45 8.69 0.72 -10.17
N PHE A 46 7.64 -0.03 -9.80
CA PHE A 46 7.18 -1.17 -10.60
C PHE A 46 6.84 -0.73 -12.02
N LEU A 47 6.06 0.34 -12.19
CA LEU A 47 5.67 0.84 -13.51
C LEU A 47 6.87 1.30 -14.34
N LEU A 48 7.89 1.90 -13.72
CA LEU A 48 9.12 2.27 -14.42
C LEU A 48 9.79 1.03 -15.03
N VAL A 49 10.04 -0.01 -14.23
CA VAL A 49 10.67 -1.25 -14.71
C VAL A 49 9.76 -1.96 -15.71
N HIS A 50 8.47 -2.07 -15.40
CA HIS A 50 7.49 -2.75 -16.23
C HIS A 50 7.35 -2.14 -17.63
N VAL A 51 7.35 -0.81 -17.75
CA VAL A 51 7.29 -0.13 -19.05
C VAL A 51 8.57 -0.35 -19.86
N LEU A 52 9.73 -0.33 -19.21
CA LEU A 52 11.00 -0.61 -19.89
C LEU A 52 11.05 -2.05 -20.41
N ASP A 53 10.66 -3.02 -19.59
CA ASP A 53 10.68 -4.44 -19.97
C ASP A 53 9.69 -4.74 -21.09
N THR A 54 8.48 -4.18 -21.02
CA THR A 54 7.47 -4.35 -22.09
C THR A 54 7.84 -3.63 -23.38
N ALA A 55 8.63 -2.54 -23.32
CA ALA A 55 9.14 -1.87 -24.51
C ALA A 55 10.14 -2.74 -25.30
N LEU A 56 10.84 -3.69 -24.64
CA LEU A 56 11.77 -4.60 -25.31
C LEU A 56 11.10 -5.46 -26.38
N ILE A 57 9.79 -5.74 -26.25
CA ILE A 57 9.00 -6.46 -27.27
C ILE A 57 9.18 -5.83 -28.66
N ARG A 58 9.32 -4.51 -28.74
CA ARG A 58 9.43 -3.78 -30.02
C ARG A 58 10.87 -3.54 -30.48
N VAL A 59 11.85 -3.61 -29.58
CA VAL A 59 13.23 -3.19 -29.85
C VAL A 59 14.18 -4.38 -29.95
N ALA A 60 14.01 -5.37 -29.07
CA ALA A 60 14.87 -6.56 -29.00
C ALA A 60 14.06 -7.76 -28.48
N PRO A 61 13.31 -8.45 -29.35
CA PRO A 61 12.46 -9.59 -28.97
C PRO A 61 13.22 -10.70 -28.23
N ASP A 62 14.44 -11.02 -28.67
CA ASP A 62 15.26 -12.04 -28.02
C ASP A 62 15.65 -11.63 -26.58
N ALA A 63 15.88 -10.34 -26.34
CA ALA A 63 16.15 -9.81 -25.01
C ALA A 63 14.90 -9.83 -24.12
N TYR A 64 13.72 -9.56 -24.70
CA TYR A 64 12.44 -9.71 -24.00
C TYR A 64 12.23 -11.16 -23.54
N ASP A 65 12.45 -12.13 -24.44
CA ASP A 65 12.30 -13.56 -24.13
C ASP A 65 13.25 -14.02 -23.01
N ALA A 66 14.49 -13.50 -23.01
CA ALA A 66 15.43 -13.76 -21.93
C ALA A 66 14.94 -13.18 -20.59
N VAL A 67 14.50 -11.91 -20.57
CA VAL A 67 14.01 -11.24 -19.34
C VAL A 67 12.76 -11.93 -18.80
N ILE A 68 11.75 -12.18 -19.64
CA ILE A 68 10.51 -12.82 -19.20
C ILE A 68 10.74 -14.26 -18.74
N GLY A 69 11.74 -14.95 -19.31
CA GLY A 69 12.19 -16.27 -18.85
C GLY A 69 12.63 -16.24 -17.37
N THR A 70 13.30 -15.18 -16.93
CA THR A 70 13.73 -15.04 -15.52
C THR A 70 12.55 -14.83 -14.56
N TYR A 71 11.42 -14.29 -15.04
CA TYR A 71 10.26 -13.99 -14.21
C TYR A 71 9.36 -15.19 -13.96
N LYS A 72 9.50 -16.28 -14.73
CA LYS A 72 8.70 -17.49 -14.61
C LYS A 72 9.19 -18.38 -13.47
N ASN A 73 9.04 -17.92 -12.24
CA ASN A 73 9.38 -18.70 -11.06
C ASN A 73 8.42 -18.43 -9.88
N PRO A 74 8.36 -19.33 -8.88
CA PRO A 74 7.40 -19.21 -7.78
C PRO A 74 7.62 -17.99 -6.89
N ILE A 75 8.86 -17.52 -6.75
CA ILE A 75 9.18 -16.32 -5.97
C ILE A 75 8.52 -15.11 -6.64
N MET A 76 8.61 -15.02 -7.97
CA MET A 76 7.91 -13.99 -8.73
C MET A 76 6.40 -14.17 -8.66
N GLY A 77 5.87 -15.39 -8.69
CA GLY A 77 4.43 -15.62 -8.50
C GLY A 77 3.90 -15.16 -7.14
N ILE A 78 4.70 -15.28 -6.06
CA ILE A 78 4.39 -14.67 -4.75
C ILE A 78 4.51 -13.14 -4.82
N GLY A 79 5.54 -12.65 -5.53
CA GLY A 79 5.73 -11.21 -5.80
C GLY A 79 4.55 -10.58 -6.53
N GLU A 80 3.93 -11.30 -7.47
CA GLU A 80 2.72 -10.87 -8.18
C GLU A 80 1.54 -10.72 -7.22
N VAL A 81 1.36 -11.63 -6.25
CA VAL A 81 0.33 -11.49 -5.20
C VAL A 81 0.58 -10.24 -4.37
N ALA A 82 1.84 -9.99 -3.96
CA ALA A 82 2.18 -8.80 -3.20
C ALA A 82 1.95 -7.51 -3.99
N LEU A 83 2.30 -7.49 -5.28
CA LEU A 83 2.07 -6.38 -6.19
C LEU A 83 0.58 -6.10 -6.38
N VAL A 84 -0.23 -7.14 -6.65
CA VAL A 84 -1.70 -7.01 -6.75
C VAL A 84 -2.26 -6.48 -5.43
N GLY A 85 -1.79 -7.00 -4.30
CA GLY A 85 -2.14 -6.48 -2.97
C GLY A 85 -1.87 -4.99 -2.82
N ALA A 86 -0.71 -4.51 -3.27
CA ALA A 86 -0.35 -3.10 -3.24
C ALA A 86 -1.26 -2.25 -4.15
N ILE A 87 -1.50 -2.69 -5.40
CA ILE A 87 -2.35 -1.98 -6.38
C ILE A 87 -3.78 -1.85 -5.85
N VAL A 88 -4.37 -2.96 -5.42
CA VAL A 88 -5.77 -2.99 -4.96
C VAL A 88 -5.96 -2.15 -3.69
N TYR A 89 -5.02 -2.24 -2.74
CA TYR A 89 -5.07 -1.39 -1.55
C TYR A 89 -4.96 0.09 -1.93
N HIS A 90 -4.00 0.44 -2.79
CA HIS A 90 -3.76 1.82 -3.21
C HIS A 90 -5.01 2.40 -3.88
N ALA A 91 -5.64 1.66 -4.77
CA ALA A 91 -6.86 2.06 -5.48
C ALA A 91 -8.04 2.27 -4.51
N PHE A 92 -8.38 1.28 -3.68
CA PHE A 92 -9.52 1.39 -2.77
C PHE A 92 -9.29 2.45 -1.68
N ASN A 93 -8.09 2.54 -1.13
CA ASN A 93 -7.78 3.58 -0.16
C ASN A 93 -7.78 4.98 -0.81
N GLY A 94 -7.35 5.11 -2.06
CA GLY A 94 -7.47 6.33 -2.85
C GLY A 94 -8.92 6.77 -3.03
N LEU A 95 -9.83 5.85 -3.37
CA LEU A 95 -11.26 6.14 -3.43
C LEU A 95 -11.84 6.58 -2.08
N ARG A 96 -11.38 5.96 -0.98
CA ARG A 96 -11.76 6.40 0.38
C ARG A 96 -11.24 7.80 0.69
N ILE A 97 -10.03 8.16 0.25
CA ILE A 97 -9.48 9.51 0.42
C ILE A 97 -10.34 10.52 -0.35
N ILE A 98 -10.62 10.26 -1.63
CA ILE A 98 -11.50 11.09 -2.46
C ILE A 98 -12.87 11.28 -1.78
N ALA A 99 -13.46 10.20 -1.26
CA ALA A 99 -14.73 10.29 -0.55
C ALA A 99 -14.67 11.18 0.71
N VAL A 100 -13.58 11.07 1.48
CA VAL A 100 -13.35 11.89 2.69
C VAL A 100 -13.14 13.37 2.34
N ASP A 101 -12.53 13.66 1.20
CA ASP A 101 -12.30 15.04 0.72
C ASP A 101 -13.60 15.69 0.20
N LEU A 102 -14.52 14.89 -0.36
CA LEU A 102 -15.74 15.39 -0.99
C LEU A 102 -16.95 15.46 -0.04
N TRP A 103 -17.03 14.59 0.99
CA TRP A 103 -18.23 14.48 1.82
C TRP A 103 -17.97 14.59 3.33
N PRO A 104 -18.62 15.52 4.04
CA PRO A 104 -18.53 15.61 5.51
C PRO A 104 -18.96 14.35 6.24
N TRP A 105 -19.88 13.57 5.65
CA TRP A 105 -20.27 12.27 6.19
C TRP A 105 -19.08 11.29 6.20
N ALA A 106 -18.30 11.23 5.13
CA ALA A 106 -17.16 10.33 5.02
C ALA A 106 -16.05 10.72 6.00
N THR A 107 -15.81 12.02 6.19
CA THR A 107 -14.87 12.52 7.21
C THR A 107 -15.24 12.06 8.62
N ARG A 108 -16.54 12.06 8.96
CA ARG A 108 -17.04 11.57 10.27
C ARG A 108 -16.94 10.05 10.41
N HIS A 109 -17.03 9.29 9.31
CA HIS A 109 -16.99 7.82 9.29
C HIS A 109 -15.64 7.27 8.80
N GLN A 110 -14.59 8.08 8.87
CA GLN A 110 -13.31 7.78 8.24
C GLN A 110 -12.64 6.48 8.73
N ARG A 111 -12.93 6.07 9.97
CA ARG A 111 -12.43 4.86 10.61
C ARG A 111 -13.16 3.63 10.09
N GLN A 112 -14.50 3.70 10.02
CA GLN A 112 -15.35 2.64 9.47
C GLN A 112 -15.05 2.42 7.98
N LEU A 113 -14.88 3.51 7.22
CA LEU A 113 -14.50 3.43 5.81
C LEU A 113 -13.15 2.75 5.60
N TRP A 114 -12.16 3.00 6.47
CA TRP A 114 -10.86 2.34 6.35
C TRP A 114 -10.96 0.83 6.61
N TRP A 115 -11.72 0.40 7.63
CA TRP A 115 -12.00 -1.02 7.83
C TRP A 115 -12.79 -1.64 6.67
N GLY A 116 -13.72 -0.89 6.08
CA GLY A 116 -14.41 -1.29 4.85
C GLY A 116 -13.44 -1.50 3.68
N VAL A 117 -12.49 -0.59 3.48
CA VAL A 117 -11.42 -0.75 2.49
C VAL A 117 -10.62 -2.02 2.74
N LEU A 118 -10.20 -2.28 3.99
CA LEU A 118 -9.44 -3.49 4.34
C LEU A 118 -10.24 -4.77 4.10
N ALA A 119 -11.53 -4.77 4.40
CA ALA A 119 -12.40 -5.92 4.15
C ALA A 119 -12.53 -6.22 2.64
N VAL A 120 -12.84 -5.19 1.83
CA VAL A 120 -12.96 -5.35 0.37
C VAL A 120 -11.62 -5.74 -0.25
N TRP A 121 -10.53 -5.14 0.21
CA TRP A 121 -9.17 -5.49 -0.18
C TRP A 121 -8.85 -6.97 0.12
N ALA A 122 -9.12 -7.43 1.34
CA ALA A 122 -8.85 -8.80 1.75
C ALA A 122 -9.67 -9.81 0.93
N VAL A 123 -10.96 -9.56 0.72
CA VAL A 123 -11.81 -10.43 -0.11
C VAL A 123 -11.26 -10.52 -1.54
N THR A 124 -10.90 -9.37 -2.14
CA THR A 124 -10.34 -9.32 -3.49
C THR A 124 -9.02 -10.08 -3.59
N LEU A 125 -8.12 -9.86 -2.62
CA LEU A 125 -6.80 -10.49 -2.61
C LEU A 125 -6.88 -11.99 -2.35
N ILE A 126 -7.77 -12.44 -1.47
CA ILE A 126 -8.03 -13.86 -1.22
C ILE A 126 -8.58 -14.52 -2.47
N GLY A 127 -9.58 -13.92 -3.13
CA GLY A 127 -10.15 -14.44 -4.37
C GLY A 127 -9.10 -14.58 -5.48
N PHE A 128 -8.26 -13.56 -5.66
CA PHE A 128 -7.14 -13.61 -6.59
C PHE A 128 -6.14 -14.71 -6.23
N SER A 129 -5.67 -14.73 -4.97
CA SER A 129 -4.63 -15.67 -4.50
C SER A 129 -5.07 -17.12 -4.56
N ALA A 130 -6.34 -17.40 -4.23
CA ALA A 130 -6.92 -18.73 -4.30
C ALA A 130 -6.93 -19.29 -5.73
N ARG A 131 -7.03 -18.42 -6.74
CA ARG A 131 -6.95 -18.81 -8.15
C ARG A 131 -5.51 -18.85 -8.66
N HIS A 132 -4.69 -17.89 -8.24
CA HIS A 132 -3.35 -17.63 -8.78
C HIS A 132 -2.31 -18.61 -8.26
N LEU A 133 -2.22 -18.79 -6.94
CA LEU A 133 -1.19 -19.61 -6.31
C LEU A 133 -1.21 -21.08 -6.77
N PRO A 134 -2.38 -21.74 -6.94
CA PRO A 134 -2.40 -23.09 -7.51
C PRO A 134 -1.80 -23.16 -8.91
N ASN A 135 -2.00 -22.15 -9.76
CA ASN A 135 -1.39 -22.12 -11.10
C ASN A 135 0.14 -21.99 -10.99
N VAL A 136 0.60 -21.02 -10.20
CA VAL A 136 2.04 -20.77 -9.96
C VAL A 136 2.74 -22.04 -9.48
N PHE A 137 2.13 -22.78 -8.54
CA PHE A 137 2.73 -23.98 -7.97
C PHE A 137 2.48 -25.26 -8.80
N SER A 138 1.43 -25.32 -9.62
CA SER A 138 1.19 -26.47 -10.52
C SER A 138 2.30 -26.64 -11.55
N HIS A 139 2.93 -25.54 -11.97
CA HIS A 139 4.11 -25.57 -12.84
C HIS A 139 5.36 -26.16 -12.16
N MET A 140 5.37 -26.36 -10.84
CA MET A 140 6.44 -27.08 -10.13
C MET A 140 6.19 -28.59 -10.03
N GLY A 141 4.93 -29.04 -10.06
CA GLY A 141 4.55 -30.44 -9.89
C GLY A 141 4.38 -31.23 -11.21
N GLY A 142 4.23 -30.52 -12.33
CA GLY A 142 4.15 -31.11 -13.67
C GLY A 142 5.54 -31.31 -14.26
N GLY A 143 6.25 -32.33 -13.80
CA GLY A 143 7.44 -32.83 -14.49
C GLY A 143 7.04 -33.53 -15.78
N HIS A 144 7.14 -32.80 -16.90
CA HIS A 144 7.44 -33.34 -18.23
C HIS A 144 8.25 -32.29 -18.99
#